data_AF-A0A849V1N4-F1
#
_entry.id   AF-A0A849V1N4-F1
#
_cell.length_a   1.000
_cell.length_b   1.000
_cell.length_c   1.000
_cell.angle_alpha   90.00
_cell.angle_beta   90.00
_cell.angle_gamma   90.00
#
_symmetry.space_group_name_H-M   'P 1'
#
loop_
_entity.id
_entity.type
_entity.pdbx_description
1 polymer ?
#
loop_
_entity_poly.entity_id
_entity_poly.type
_entity_poly.pdbx_seq_one_letter_code
_entity_poly.pdbx_strand_id
1 'polypeptide(L)'
;MVKIEPSPIKPKLRLPISRFISLEITKSTTEEASLMLTQTLQNPPINAAPLAIAFLNMYKYNVVCTNKEALAAFYSMNYIYTDGIALQLARCILKLPRFPRLSGTDLLPRFLQHHIPLHSKVFLLGGPPSLCTTVKSHFAKDFPRAKLVGSHHGYFTDLNNNQLIATINASEAELLLIGMGTPTQEIWL
;
A
#
# COMPACT_ATOMS: atom_id res chain seq x y z
N MET A 1 -6.57 29.10 5.28
CA MET A 1 -6.95 28.13 4.22
C MET A 1 -5.72 27.81 3.40
N VAL A 2 -5.02 26.71 3.70
CA VAL A 2 -3.99 26.19 2.80
C VAL A 2 -4.76 25.51 1.66
N LYS A 3 -4.67 26.06 0.45
CA LYS A 3 -5.17 25.38 -0.74
C LYS A 3 -4.34 24.10 -0.88
N ILE A 4 -4.97 22.95 -0.68
CA ILE A 4 -4.43 21.67 -1.14
C ILE A 4 -4.51 21.76 -2.66
N GLU A 5 -3.45 22.24 -3.31
CA GLU A 5 -3.30 22.01 -4.73
C GLU A 5 -3.29 20.49 -4.93
N PRO A 6 -4.10 19.94 -5.86
CA PRO A 6 -3.96 18.53 -6.20
C PRO A 6 -2.50 18.32 -6.59
N SER A 7 -1.81 17.42 -5.89
CA SER A 7 -0.46 17.01 -6.23
C SER A 7 -0.41 16.83 -7.75
N PRO A 8 0.50 17.53 -8.47
CA PRO A 8 0.47 17.56 -9.94
C PRO A 8 0.39 16.13 -10.42
N ILE A 9 -0.63 15.81 -11.24
CA ILE A 9 -0.90 14.45 -11.72
C ILE A 9 0.42 13.91 -12.29
N LYS A 10 1.11 13.10 -11.47
CA LYS A 10 2.45 12.64 -11.83
C LYS A 10 2.30 11.77 -13.08
N PRO A 11 3.19 11.88 -14.07
CA PRO A 11 3.07 11.13 -15.30
C PRO A 11 3.08 9.63 -14.99
N LYS A 12 1.93 8.98 -15.18
CA LYS A 12 1.78 7.55 -14.92
C LYS A 12 2.43 6.74 -16.03
N LEU A 13 3.11 5.65 -15.67
CA LEU A 13 3.60 4.67 -16.63
C LEU A 13 2.48 3.69 -16.94
N ARG A 14 2.15 3.50 -18.22
CA ARG A 14 1.23 2.43 -18.63
C ARG A 14 1.99 1.12 -18.76
N LEU A 15 1.62 0.14 -17.95
CA LEU A 15 2.12 -1.23 -18.03
C LEU A 15 1.04 -2.09 -18.73
N PRO A 16 1.30 -2.63 -19.93
CA PRO A 16 0.29 -3.38 -20.66
C PRO A 16 -0.08 -4.66 -19.90
N ILE A 17 -1.37 -4.98 -19.83
CA ILE A 17 -1.89 -6.26 -19.32
C ILE A 17 -2.33 -7.15 -20.49
N SER A 18 -2.91 -6.51 -21.52
CA SER A 18 -3.24 -7.14 -22.79
C SER A 18 -3.00 -6.14 -23.93
N ARG A 19 -3.43 -6.47 -25.15
CA ARG A 19 -3.37 -5.57 -26.29
C ARG A 19 -4.14 -4.25 -26.06
N PHE A 20 -5.19 -4.28 -25.24
CA PHE A 20 -6.12 -3.14 -25.07
C PHE A 20 -6.21 -2.63 -23.63
N ILE A 21 -5.60 -3.35 -22.68
CA ILE A 21 -5.73 -3.09 -21.24
C ILE A 21 -4.34 -2.77 -20.70
N SER A 22 -4.24 -1.74 -19.86
CA SER A 22 -3.00 -1.38 -19.16
C SER A 22 -3.29 -0.93 -17.73
N LEU A 23 -2.38 -1.22 -16.82
CA LEU A 23 -2.34 -0.62 -15.49
C LEU A 23 -1.56 0.69 -15.52
N GLU A 24 -2.05 1.68 -14.78
CA GLU A 24 -1.33 2.93 -14.58
C GLU A 24 -0.48 2.86 -13.31
N ILE A 25 0.84 2.95 -13.50
CA ILE A 25 1.83 2.87 -12.44
C ILE A 25 2.27 4.28 -12.04
N THR A 26 2.26 4.54 -10.74
CA THR A 26 2.75 5.78 -10.14
C THR A 26 4.26 5.83 -10.17
N LYS A 27 4.81 6.88 -10.79
CA LYS A 27 6.25 7.18 -10.71
C LYS A 27 6.50 8.02 -9.46
N SER A 28 7.26 7.47 -8.51
CA SER A 28 7.66 8.19 -7.31
C SER A 28 8.98 7.66 -6.78
N THR A 29 9.77 8.53 -6.16
CA THR A 29 10.87 8.11 -5.29
C THR A 29 10.35 7.78 -3.89
N THR A 30 11.15 7.11 -3.07
CA THR A 30 10.81 6.80 -1.67
C THR A 30 10.56 8.08 -0.87
N GLU A 31 11.36 9.11 -1.11
CA GLU A 31 11.22 10.41 -0.44
C GLU A 31 9.90 11.10 -0.83
N GLU A 32 9.59 11.14 -2.12
CA GLU A 32 8.34 11.72 -2.61
C GLU A 32 7.10 10.99 -2.11
N ALA A 33 7.14 9.65 -2.07
CA ALA A 33 6.05 8.84 -1.55
C ALA A 33 5.90 9.05 -0.04
N SER A 34 7.01 9.12 0.69
CA SER A 34 7.00 9.38 2.14
C SER A 34 6.39 10.75 2.45
N LEU A 35 6.77 11.80 1.70
CA LEU A 35 6.21 13.14 1.87
C LEU A 35 4.71 13.17 1.58
N MET A 36 4.25 12.51 0.52
CA MET A 36 2.83 12.40 0.18
C MET A 36 2.04 11.73 1.32
N LEU A 37 2.56 10.62 1.87
CA LEU A 37 1.95 9.93 3.00
C LEU A 37 1.90 10.82 4.26
N THR A 38 3.00 11.51 4.58
CA THR A 38 3.06 12.45 5.72
C THR A 38 2.01 13.54 5.58
N GLN A 39 1.93 14.17 4.41
CA GLN A 39 0.94 15.22 4.13
C GLN A 39 -0.49 14.72 4.24
N THR A 40 -0.76 13.51 3.75
CA THR A 40 -2.07 12.87 3.81
C THR A 40 -2.48 12.58 5.26
N LEU A 41 -1.57 12.12 6.10
CA LEU A 41 -1.85 11.88 7.52
C LEU A 41 -2.05 13.18 8.31
N GLN A 42 -1.32 14.24 7.98
CA GLN A 42 -1.44 15.53 8.67
C GLN A 42 -2.67 16.32 8.23
N ASN A 43 -3.09 16.17 6.98
CA ASN A 43 -4.21 16.89 6.39
C ASN A 43 -5.12 15.87 5.69
N PRO A 44 -5.78 14.98 6.46
CA PRO A 44 -6.64 13.97 5.87
C PRO A 44 -7.77 14.64 5.09
N PRO A 45 -8.05 14.19 3.86
CA PRO A 45 -9.12 14.76 3.06
C PRO A 45 -10.48 14.55 3.75
N ILE A 46 -11.22 15.63 3.94
CA ILE A 46 -12.52 15.62 4.62
C ILE A 46 -13.54 14.88 3.75
N ASN A 47 -14.25 13.90 4.34
CA ASN A 47 -15.27 13.07 3.68
C ASN A 47 -14.79 12.31 2.44
N ALA A 48 -13.49 12.05 2.32
CA ALA A 48 -12.94 11.23 1.24
C ALA A 48 -12.84 9.76 1.65
N ALA A 49 -12.93 8.88 0.66
CA ALA A 49 -12.57 7.48 0.84
C ALA A 49 -11.09 7.36 1.27
N PRO A 50 -10.73 6.32 2.04
CA PRO A 50 -9.34 6.04 2.37
C PRO A 50 -8.46 5.92 1.12
N LEU A 51 -7.21 6.36 1.25
CA LEU A 51 -6.23 6.22 0.18
C LEU A 51 -5.69 4.79 0.12
N ALA A 52 -5.96 4.07 -0.97
CA ALA A 52 -5.47 2.72 -1.21
C ALA A 52 -4.18 2.72 -2.05
N ILE A 53 -3.16 2.03 -1.56
CA ILE A 53 -1.83 1.94 -2.18
C ILE A 53 -1.44 0.48 -2.36
N ALA A 54 -1.04 0.11 -3.58
CA ALA A 54 -0.53 -1.21 -3.92
C ALA A 54 0.92 -1.16 -4.41
N PHE A 55 1.63 -2.26 -4.19
CA PHE A 55 2.98 -2.49 -4.73
C PHE A 55 2.92 -3.66 -5.70
N LEU A 56 3.15 -3.39 -6.98
CA LEU A 56 3.12 -4.34 -8.08
C LEU A 56 4.53 -4.87 -8.36
N ASN A 57 4.79 -6.12 -7.99
CA ASN A 57 5.96 -6.86 -8.45
C ASN A 57 5.60 -7.77 -9.63
N MET A 58 6.59 -8.49 -10.17
CA MET A 58 6.37 -9.40 -11.31
C MET A 58 5.37 -10.52 -11.02
N TYR A 59 5.37 -11.08 -9.81
CA TYR A 59 4.40 -12.11 -9.44
C TYR A 59 2.98 -11.55 -9.48
N LYS A 60 2.74 -10.39 -8.84
CA LYS A 60 1.42 -9.74 -8.84
C LYS A 60 0.98 -9.34 -10.25
N TYR A 61 1.91 -8.86 -11.07
CA TYR A 61 1.64 -8.55 -12.47
C TYR A 61 1.12 -9.79 -13.23
N ASN A 62 1.76 -10.95 -13.07
CA ASN A 62 1.27 -12.19 -13.68
C ASN A 62 -0.12 -12.59 -13.18
N VAL A 63 -0.40 -12.41 -11.89
CA VAL A 63 -1.73 -12.66 -11.31
C VAL A 63 -2.77 -11.72 -11.92
N VAL A 64 -2.48 -10.43 -12.04
CA VAL A 64 -3.39 -9.44 -12.66
C VAL A 64 -3.66 -9.75 -14.14
N CYS A 65 -2.67 -10.30 -14.86
CA CYS A 65 -2.86 -10.70 -16.26
C CYS A 65 -3.84 -11.87 -16.44
N THR A 66 -4.05 -12.71 -15.43
CA THR A 66 -4.86 -13.94 -15.54
C THR A 66 -6.09 -13.97 -14.63
N ASN A 67 -6.20 -13.05 -13.66
CA ASN A 67 -7.31 -12.98 -12.72
C ASN A 67 -8.03 -11.61 -12.83
N LYS A 68 -9.30 -11.64 -13.23
CA LYS A 68 -10.12 -10.43 -13.44
C LYS A 68 -10.45 -9.70 -12.13
N GLU A 69 -10.63 -10.43 -11.04
CA GLU A 69 -10.89 -9.83 -9.71
C GLU A 69 -9.65 -9.10 -9.21
N ALA A 70 -8.47 -9.72 -9.36
CA ALA A 70 -7.21 -9.07 -9.06
C ALA A 70 -6.99 -7.81 -9.93
N LEU A 71 -7.30 -7.88 -11.24
CA LEU A 71 -7.23 -6.71 -12.12
C LEU A 71 -8.17 -5.59 -11.65
N ALA A 72 -9.42 -5.91 -11.32
CA ALA A 72 -10.39 -4.94 -10.82
C ALA A 72 -9.93 -4.30 -9.50
N ALA A 73 -9.38 -5.09 -8.59
CA ALA A 73 -8.79 -4.63 -7.34
C ALA A 73 -7.59 -3.68 -7.58
N PHE A 74 -6.69 -3.98 -8.52
CA PHE A 74 -5.62 -3.04 -8.84
C PHE A 74 -6.13 -1.73 -9.46
N TYR A 75 -7.26 -1.76 -10.18
CA TYR A 75 -7.87 -0.55 -10.74
C TYR A 75 -8.55 0.35 -9.69
N SER A 76 -8.94 -0.18 -8.52
CA SER A 76 -9.48 0.65 -7.43
C SER A 76 -8.39 1.38 -6.64
N MET A 77 -7.12 1.02 -6.83
CA MET A 77 -6.00 1.63 -6.10
C MET A 77 -5.72 3.07 -6.54
N ASN A 78 -5.53 3.97 -5.58
CA ASN A 78 -5.16 5.36 -5.87
C ASN A 78 -3.71 5.46 -6.38
N TYR A 79 -2.81 4.67 -5.80
CA TYR A 79 -1.41 4.59 -6.22
C TYR A 79 -0.95 3.15 -6.37
N ILE A 80 -0.34 2.85 -7.52
CA ILE A 80 0.33 1.56 -7.75
C ILE A 80 1.81 1.84 -7.93
N TYR A 81 2.62 1.48 -6.95
CA TYR A 81 4.07 1.53 -7.06
C TYR A 81 4.61 0.21 -7.60
N THR A 82 5.80 0.24 -8.18
CA THR A 82 6.45 -0.95 -8.73
C THR A 82 7.54 -1.47 -7.81
N ASP A 83 7.46 -2.75 -7.52
CA ASP A 83 8.36 -3.47 -6.64
C ASP A 83 9.18 -4.53 -7.41
N GLY A 84 10.40 -4.76 -6.94
CA GLY A 84 11.31 -5.75 -7.49
C GLY A 84 12.05 -5.30 -8.76
N ILE A 85 13.08 -6.07 -9.11
CA ILE A 85 13.95 -5.79 -10.26
C ILE A 85 13.41 -6.37 -11.57
N ALA A 86 12.58 -7.42 -11.52
CA ALA A 86 12.14 -8.15 -12.69
C ALA A 86 11.35 -7.29 -13.70
N LEU A 87 10.47 -6.40 -13.23
CA LEU A 87 9.74 -5.47 -14.10
C LEU A 87 10.68 -4.45 -14.77
N GLN A 88 11.76 -4.06 -14.09
CA GLN A 88 12.79 -3.17 -14.66
C GLN A 88 13.58 -3.90 -15.74
N LEU A 89 13.99 -5.14 -15.47
CA LEU A 89 14.73 -5.98 -16.42
C LEU A 89 13.89 -6.24 -17.67
N ALA A 90 12.61 -6.57 -17.52
CA ALA A 90 11.71 -6.76 -18.66
C ALA A 90 11.69 -5.53 -19.58
N ARG A 91 11.66 -4.32 -19.03
CA ARG A 91 11.70 -3.09 -19.83
C ARG A 91 13.06 -2.84 -20.48
N CYS A 92 14.16 -3.12 -19.78
CA CYS A 92 15.49 -3.06 -20.38
C CYS A 92 15.59 -4.00 -21.60
N ILE A 93 15.11 -5.24 -21.48
CA ILE A 93 15.08 -6.22 -22.58
C ILE A 93 14.25 -5.71 -23.75
N LEU A 94 13.08 -5.12 -23.45
CA LEU A 94 12.19 -4.52 -24.45
C LEU A 94 12.67 -3.15 -24.99
N LYS A 95 13.86 -2.68 -24.58
CA LYS A 95 14.39 -1.35 -24.92
C LYS A 95 13.43 -0.19 -24.58
N LEU A 96 12.62 -0.37 -23.55
CA LEU A 96 11.71 0.64 -23.03
C LEU A 96 12.40 1.50 -21.95
N PRO A 97 11.97 2.76 -21.76
CA PRO A 97 12.52 3.62 -20.70
C PRO A 97 12.40 2.96 -19.32
N ARG A 98 13.45 3.05 -18.51
CA ARG A 98 13.42 2.64 -17.09
C ARG A 98 12.38 3.47 -16.33
N PHE A 99 11.87 2.93 -15.23
CA PHE A 99 10.96 3.65 -14.33
C PHE A 99 11.52 3.67 -12.89
N PRO A 100 10.97 4.45 -11.96
CA PRO A 100 11.41 4.42 -10.57
C PRO A 100 10.97 3.11 -9.87
N ARG A 101 11.91 2.36 -9.30
CA ARG A 101 11.60 1.22 -8.41
C ARG A 101 11.25 1.78 -7.03
N LEU A 102 10.13 1.34 -6.46
CA LEU A 102 9.73 1.68 -5.11
C LEU A 102 9.06 0.46 -4.48
N SER A 103 9.81 -0.26 -3.65
CA SER A 103 9.29 -1.43 -2.94
C SER A 103 8.63 -1.00 -1.62
N GLY A 104 7.66 -1.80 -1.17
CA GLY A 104 7.07 -1.60 0.15
C GLY A 104 8.09 -1.82 1.27
N THR A 105 9.05 -2.71 1.06
CA THR A 105 10.13 -3.01 2.01
C THR A 105 11.13 -1.85 2.15
N ASP A 106 11.32 -1.05 1.11
CA ASP A 106 12.19 0.14 1.18
C ASP A 106 11.40 1.34 1.71
N LEU A 107 10.13 1.48 1.33
CA LEU A 107 9.28 2.61 1.71
C LEU A 107 8.80 2.55 3.16
N LEU A 108 8.15 1.46 3.56
CA LEU A 108 7.42 1.41 4.84
C LEU A 108 8.33 1.61 6.06
N PRO A 109 9.47 0.90 6.21
CA PRO A 109 10.34 1.11 7.38
C PRO A 109 10.87 2.54 7.45
N ARG A 110 11.34 3.08 6.32
CA ARG A 110 11.87 4.46 6.25
C ARG A 110 10.79 5.48 6.57
N PHE A 111 9.59 5.30 6.04
CA PHE A 111 8.44 6.16 6.31
C PHE A 111 8.07 6.13 7.80
N LEU A 112 7.89 4.94 8.38
CA LEU A 112 7.53 4.77 9.80
C LEU A 112 8.61 5.28 10.76
N GLN A 113 9.89 5.21 10.38
CA GLN A 113 11.00 5.68 11.22
C GLN A 113 11.19 7.19 11.16
N HIS A 114 11.06 7.81 9.99
CA HIS A 114 11.54 9.17 9.77
C HIS A 114 10.46 10.18 9.36
N HIS A 115 9.39 9.73 8.69
CA HIS A 115 8.45 10.62 8.02
C HIS A 115 7.05 10.58 8.60
N ILE A 116 6.66 9.50 9.28
CA ILE A 116 5.34 9.42 9.90
C ILE A 116 5.18 10.54 10.95
N PRO A 117 4.02 11.23 10.98
CA PRO A 117 3.72 12.20 12.02
C PRO A 117 3.77 11.56 13.40
N LEU A 118 4.10 12.36 14.41
CA LEU A 118 4.21 11.89 15.77
C LEU A 118 2.85 11.42 16.29
N HIS A 119 2.82 10.24 16.93
CA HIS A 119 1.65 9.57 17.50
C HIS A 119 0.62 9.07 16.49
N SER A 120 0.94 8.98 15.20
CA SER A 120 0.03 8.42 14.20
C SER A 120 -0.40 6.99 14.55
N LYS A 121 -1.69 6.71 14.43
CA LYS A 121 -2.32 5.44 14.81
C LYS A 121 -2.23 4.44 13.66
N VAL A 122 -1.52 3.35 13.89
CA VAL A 122 -1.27 2.29 12.90
C VAL A 122 -1.99 1.01 13.32
N PHE A 123 -2.65 0.35 12.36
CA PHE A 123 -3.21 -0.99 12.51
C PHE A 123 -2.51 -1.96 11.56
N LEU A 124 -2.24 -3.18 12.05
CA LEU A 124 -1.58 -4.23 11.26
C LEU A 124 -2.56 -5.38 10.98
N LEU A 125 -2.78 -5.71 9.72
CA LEU A 125 -3.63 -6.82 9.31
C LEU A 125 -2.82 -7.83 8.49
N GLY A 126 -2.71 -9.07 8.97
CA GLY A 126 -2.05 -10.12 8.21
C GLY A 126 -1.15 -11.01 9.04
N GLY A 127 -0.47 -11.93 8.35
CA GLY A 127 0.36 -12.95 8.96
C GLY A 127 -0.44 -14.00 9.77
N PRO A 128 0.25 -15.04 10.26
CA PRO A 128 -0.33 -16.06 11.12
C PRO A 128 -0.59 -15.52 12.54
N PRO A 129 -1.59 -16.08 13.26
CA PRO A 129 -1.89 -15.68 14.64
C PRO A 129 -0.68 -15.71 15.58
N SER A 130 0.23 -16.67 15.37
CA SER A 130 1.46 -16.84 16.16
C SER A 130 2.43 -15.64 16.10
N LEU A 131 2.34 -14.80 15.06
CA LEU A 131 3.22 -13.64 14.90
C LEU A 131 2.67 -12.35 15.52
N CYS A 132 1.39 -12.31 15.92
CA CYS A 132 0.76 -11.08 16.40
C CYS A 132 1.48 -10.48 17.63
N THR A 133 1.89 -11.31 18.59
CA THR A 133 2.59 -10.85 19.81
C THR A 133 4.00 -10.33 19.51
N THR A 134 4.74 -11.04 18.66
CA THR A 134 6.10 -10.66 18.26
C THR A 134 6.10 -9.38 17.45
N VAL A 135 5.16 -9.23 16.51
CA VAL A 135 5.07 -8.01 15.70
C VAL A 135 4.79 -6.79 16.58
N LYS A 136 3.95 -6.91 17.62
CA LYS A 136 3.70 -5.80 18.56
C LYS A 136 4.97 -5.32 19.27
N SER A 137 5.82 -6.24 19.76
CA SER A 137 7.04 -5.86 20.48
C SER A 137 8.09 -5.22 19.56
N HIS A 138 8.26 -5.76 18.35
CA HIS A 138 9.17 -5.20 17.35
C HIS A 138 8.68 -3.84 16.85
N PHE A 139 7.38 -3.69 16.57
CA PHE A 139 6.82 -2.44 16.05
C PHE A 139 7.06 -1.26 17.01
N ALA A 140 6.81 -1.46 18.30
CA ALA A 140 7.01 -0.39 19.29
C ALA A 140 8.49 0.02 19.43
N LYS A 141 9.41 -0.95 19.31
CA LYS A 141 10.86 -0.71 19.37
C LYS A 141 11.38 -0.01 18.12
N ASP A 142 10.95 -0.46 16.95
CA ASP A 142 11.52 -0.04 15.66
C ASP A 142 10.86 1.25 15.12
N PHE A 143 9.62 1.55 15.55
CA PHE A 143 8.82 2.69 15.08
C PHE A 143 8.25 3.54 16.23
N PRO A 144 9.09 4.16 17.08
CA PRO A 144 8.65 4.87 18.28
C PRO A 144 7.77 6.11 18.01
N ARG A 145 7.74 6.59 16.77
CA ARG A 145 6.88 7.72 16.35
C ARG A 145 5.43 7.30 16.13
N ALA A 146 5.17 6.03 15.89
CA ALA A 146 3.86 5.49 15.56
C ALA A 146 3.25 4.75 16.76
N LYS A 147 1.94 4.87 16.94
CA LYS A 147 1.19 4.12 17.94
C LYS A 147 0.50 2.93 17.28
N LEU A 148 0.88 1.72 17.67
CA LEU A 148 0.15 0.52 17.27
C LEU A 148 -1.19 0.45 18.02
N VAL A 149 -2.30 0.72 17.34
CA VAL A 149 -3.65 0.75 17.94
C VAL A 149 -4.41 -0.56 17.80
N GLY A 150 -3.91 -1.48 16.98
CA GLY A 150 -4.48 -2.81 16.85
C GLY A 150 -3.70 -3.69 15.89
N SER A 151 -3.98 -4.98 15.98
CA SER A 151 -3.45 -5.96 15.03
C SER A 151 -4.40 -7.14 14.90
N HIS A 152 -4.52 -7.71 13.71
CA HIS A 152 -5.31 -8.92 13.48
C HIS A 152 -4.61 -9.82 12.45
N HIS A 153 -4.77 -11.14 12.57
CA HIS A 153 -4.25 -12.07 11.56
C HIS A 153 -5.04 -12.00 10.26
N GLY A 154 -4.45 -12.47 9.16
CA GLY A 154 -5.10 -12.42 7.83
C GLY A 154 -6.14 -13.52 7.55
N TYR A 155 -6.34 -14.45 8.49
CA TYR A 155 -7.21 -15.62 8.31
C TYR A 155 -8.58 -15.40 8.94
N PHE A 156 -9.60 -15.00 8.18
CA PHE A 156 -10.95 -14.80 8.68
C PHE A 156 -11.99 -15.22 7.63
N THR A 157 -13.23 -15.43 8.07
CA THR A 157 -14.36 -15.75 7.19
C THR A 157 -15.17 -14.50 6.85
N ASP A 158 -16.06 -14.56 5.87
CA ASP A 158 -16.96 -13.46 5.53
C ASP A 158 -17.81 -13.00 6.73
N LEU A 159 -18.24 -13.94 7.59
CA LEU A 159 -18.99 -13.63 8.81
C LEU A 159 -18.16 -12.80 9.80
N ASN A 160 -16.87 -13.08 9.89
CA ASN A 160 -15.93 -12.34 10.74
C ASN A 160 -15.43 -11.05 10.07
N ASN A 161 -15.59 -10.90 8.76
CA ASN A 161 -15.08 -9.74 8.01
C ASN A 161 -15.70 -8.42 8.49
N ASN A 162 -17.02 -8.38 8.67
CA ASN A 162 -17.71 -7.18 9.17
C ASN A 162 -17.26 -6.81 10.59
N GLN A 163 -16.99 -7.81 11.43
CA GLN A 163 -16.46 -7.59 12.79
C GLN A 163 -15.02 -7.07 12.75
N LEU A 164 -14.20 -7.58 11.83
CA LEU A 164 -12.84 -7.09 11.60
C LEU A 164 -12.85 -5.63 11.15
N ILE A 165 -13.68 -5.27 10.17
CA ILE A 165 -13.82 -3.89 9.69
C ILE A 165 -14.27 -2.98 10.85
N ALA A 166 -15.27 -3.40 11.63
CA ALA A 166 -15.72 -2.65 12.80
C ALA A 166 -14.60 -2.47 13.83
N THR A 167 -13.77 -3.49 14.07
CA THR A 167 -12.62 -3.42 14.97
C THR A 167 -11.55 -2.45 14.48
N ILE A 168 -11.24 -2.47 13.18
CA ILE A 168 -10.28 -1.53 12.57
C ILE A 168 -10.79 -0.10 12.71
N ASN A 169 -12.06 0.15 12.38
CA ASN A 169 -12.66 1.48 12.47
C ASN A 169 -12.73 1.99 13.92
N ALA A 170 -13.11 1.14 14.87
CA ALA A 170 -13.16 1.48 16.29
C ALA A 170 -11.78 1.76 16.92
N SER A 171 -10.70 1.25 16.32
CA SER A 171 -9.33 1.56 16.74
C SER A 171 -8.86 2.97 16.37
N GLU A 172 -9.64 3.67 15.52
CA GLU A 172 -9.31 4.98 14.97
C GLU A 172 -7.96 4.99 14.23
N ALA A 173 -7.62 3.88 13.57
CA ALA A 173 -6.39 3.79 12.79
C ALA A 173 -6.38 4.79 11.63
N GLU A 174 -5.28 5.51 11.47
CA GLU A 174 -5.05 6.44 10.37
C GLU A 174 -4.27 5.77 9.22
N LEU A 175 -3.55 4.70 9.55
CA LEU A 175 -2.80 3.88 8.61
C LEU A 175 -3.06 2.39 8.87
N LEU A 176 -3.58 1.70 7.86
CA LEU A 176 -3.73 0.24 7.85
C LEU A 176 -2.63 -0.37 6.99
N LEU A 177 -1.79 -1.22 7.58
CA LEU A 177 -0.79 -2.01 6.83
C LEU A 177 -1.27 -3.45 6.69
N ILE A 178 -1.34 -3.92 5.45
CA ILE A 178 -1.91 -5.23 5.11
C ILE A 178 -0.86 -6.17 4.54
N GLY A 179 -0.74 -7.35 5.14
CA GLY A 179 0.16 -8.44 4.75
C GLY A 179 -0.57 -9.79 4.73
N MET A 180 -1.63 -9.90 3.92
CA MET A 180 -2.39 -11.15 3.73
C MET A 180 -1.93 -11.95 2.51
N GLY A 181 -1.07 -11.37 1.68
CA GLY A 181 -0.62 -11.96 0.42
C GLY A 181 -1.53 -11.58 -0.75
N THR A 182 -0.99 -11.70 -1.96
CA THR A 182 -1.69 -11.39 -3.21
C THR A 182 -2.33 -12.66 -3.79
N PRO A 183 -3.55 -12.58 -4.33
CA PRO A 183 -4.36 -11.37 -4.55
C PRO A 183 -5.31 -11.01 -3.40
N THR A 184 -5.36 -11.82 -2.35
CA THR A 184 -6.33 -11.69 -1.26
C THR A 184 -6.38 -10.29 -0.65
N GLN A 185 -5.22 -9.68 -0.38
CA GLN A 185 -5.20 -8.34 0.22
C GLN A 185 -5.72 -7.25 -0.72
N GLU A 186 -5.42 -7.34 -2.02
CA GLU A 186 -5.87 -6.33 -2.97
C GLU A 186 -7.37 -6.46 -3.21
N ILE A 187 -7.91 -7.69 -3.27
CA ILE A 187 -9.35 -7.95 -3.45
C ILE A 187 -10.17 -7.58 -2.21
N TRP A 188 -9.59 -7.71 -1.01
CA TRP A 188 -10.27 -7.37 0.24
C TRP A 188 -10.42 -5.84 0.47
N LEU A 189 -9.47 -5.07 -0.06
CA LEU A 189 -9.39 -3.60 0.03
C LEU A 189 -10.42 -2.92 -0.88
#